data_AF-A0A063ZCL0-F1
#
_entry.id   AF-A0A063ZCL0-F1
#
_cell.length_a   1.000
_cell.length_b   1.000
_cell.length_c   1.000
_cell.angle_alpha   90.00
_cell.angle_beta   90.00
_cell.angle_gamma   90.00
#
_symmetry.space_group_name_H-M   'P 1'
#
loop_
_entity.id
_entity.type
_entity.pdbx_description
1 polymer ?
#
loop_
_entity_poly.entity_id
_entity_poly.type
_entity_poly.pdbx_seq_one_letter_code
_entity_poly.pdbx_strand_id
1 'polypeptide(L)'
;MKKIPLIVWVILICLVLVHYFYTPEKPEIVTGAMVIDLDPGECQPDLVHLWDALVREQGFANESAILIQLNQFVDKDGVVQCTQAYYTGDVDGEQHFYEIYAYPSGNVLYKDQILEFPLQGAHPLAVLREATLIDFADLTRRECNITLQTLKHEIEREYNETHGDLYILSEGSLRPLKEAAFPDGACWYTIEIVTEVPQPEGSSTAGGVPDCLILFTEQDIALADTVVYA
;
A
#
# COMPACT_ATOMS: atom_id res chain seq x y z
N MET A 1 -2.01 -60.36 -9.05
CA MET A 1 -1.31 -59.47 -8.11
C MET A 1 -1.94 -58.07 -8.17
N LYS A 2 -2.89 -57.76 -7.26
CA LYS A 2 -3.64 -56.49 -7.20
C LYS A 2 -3.06 -55.57 -6.11
N LYS A 3 -1.84 -55.05 -6.29
CA LYS A 3 -1.20 -54.13 -5.31
C LYS A 3 -1.49 -52.64 -5.59
N ILE A 4 -1.87 -52.31 -6.82
CA ILE A 4 -2.21 -50.96 -7.26
C ILE A 4 -3.43 -50.35 -6.54
N PRO A 5 -4.54 -51.09 -6.25
CA PRO A 5 -5.70 -50.46 -5.61
C PRO A 5 -5.44 -50.09 -4.14
N LEU A 6 -4.63 -50.85 -3.41
CA LEU A 6 -4.34 -50.57 -1.99
C LEU A 6 -3.54 -49.26 -1.83
N ILE A 7 -2.55 -49.03 -2.70
CA ILE A 7 -1.71 -47.83 -2.65
C ILE A 7 -2.54 -46.58 -2.96
N VAL A 8 -3.42 -46.66 -3.96
CA VAL A 8 -4.33 -45.55 -4.30
C VAL A 8 -5.25 -45.22 -3.12
N TRP A 9 -5.80 -46.24 -2.46
CA TRP A 9 -6.64 -46.04 -1.27
C TRP A 9 -5.88 -45.41 -0.09
N VAL A 10 -4.64 -45.83 0.16
CA VAL A 10 -3.80 -45.22 1.21
C VAL A 10 -3.50 -43.77 0.90
N ILE A 11 -3.13 -43.44 -0.34
CA ILE A 11 -2.88 -42.05 -0.76
C ILE A 11 -4.14 -41.20 -0.60
N LEU A 12 -5.30 -41.72 -1.03
CA LEU A 12 -6.57 -40.99 -0.93
C LEU A 12 -6.95 -40.72 0.54
N ILE A 13 -6.78 -41.72 1.42
CA ILE A 13 -7.01 -41.58 2.86
C ILE A 13 -6.03 -40.57 3.46
N CYS A 14 -4.74 -40.63 3.09
CA CYS A 14 -3.77 -39.64 3.54
C CYS A 14 -4.11 -38.22 3.07
N LEU A 15 -4.53 -38.05 1.82
CA LEU A 15 -4.96 -36.74 1.29
C LEU A 15 -6.22 -36.23 2.00
N VAL A 16 -7.19 -37.10 2.29
CA VAL A 16 -8.40 -36.73 3.04
C VAL A 16 -8.07 -36.40 4.50
N LEU A 17 -7.17 -37.15 5.15
CA LEU A 17 -6.73 -36.87 6.51
C LEU A 17 -5.91 -35.57 6.56
N VAL A 18 -5.00 -35.32 5.62
CA VAL A 18 -4.30 -34.04 5.51
C VAL A 18 -5.32 -32.92 5.27
N HIS A 19 -6.28 -33.10 4.38
CA HIS A 19 -7.30 -32.07 4.18
C HIS A 19 -8.18 -31.84 5.42
N TYR A 20 -8.51 -32.87 6.20
CA TYR A 20 -9.39 -32.75 7.38
C TYR A 20 -8.68 -32.29 8.65
N PHE A 21 -7.39 -32.65 8.82
CA PHE A 21 -6.59 -32.28 10.00
C PHE A 21 -5.68 -31.07 9.76
N TYR A 22 -5.34 -30.76 8.51
CA TYR A 22 -4.51 -29.62 8.10
C TYR A 22 -5.26 -28.62 7.20
N THR A 23 -6.59 -28.66 7.10
CA THR A 23 -7.26 -27.39 6.77
C THR A 23 -7.09 -26.53 8.00
N PRO A 24 -6.28 -25.44 7.95
CA PRO A 24 -6.29 -24.49 9.05
C PRO A 24 -7.73 -24.06 9.25
N GLU A 25 -8.13 -23.90 10.52
CA GLU A 25 -9.38 -23.21 10.82
C GLU A 25 -9.37 -21.91 10.01
N LYS A 26 -10.47 -21.63 9.30
CA LYS A 26 -10.55 -20.40 8.52
C LYS A 26 -10.21 -19.25 9.47
N PRO A 27 -9.26 -18.37 9.12
CA PRO A 27 -8.91 -17.27 10.00
C PRO A 27 -10.19 -16.51 10.34
N GLU A 28 -10.38 -16.24 11.62
CA GLU A 28 -11.52 -15.46 12.08
C GLU A 28 -11.34 -14.04 11.55
N ILE A 29 -12.24 -13.62 10.66
CA ILE A 29 -12.24 -12.27 10.10
C ILE A 29 -13.34 -11.50 10.80
N VAL A 30 -12.93 -10.51 11.59
CA VAL A 30 -13.83 -9.55 12.21
C VAL A 30 -14.00 -8.38 11.25
N THR A 31 -15.24 -7.94 11.03
CA THR A 31 -15.55 -6.77 10.20
C THR A 31 -16.20 -5.70 11.05
N GLY A 32 -15.77 -4.45 10.89
CA GLY A 32 -16.32 -3.31 11.59
C GLY A 32 -16.49 -2.10 10.70
N ALA A 33 -17.09 -1.06 11.27
CA ALA A 33 -17.26 0.22 10.63
C ALA A 33 -17.11 1.32 11.67
N MET A 34 -16.47 2.42 11.30
CA MET A 34 -16.40 3.65 12.09
C MET A 34 -16.66 4.87 11.21
N VAL A 35 -16.85 6.01 11.84
CA VAL A 35 -17.00 7.30 11.16
C VAL A 35 -15.95 8.24 11.73
N ILE A 36 -15.21 8.90 10.84
CA ILE A 36 -14.27 9.96 11.18
C ILE A 36 -14.82 11.30 10.69
N ASP A 37 -14.58 12.35 11.47
CA ASP A 37 -14.93 13.71 11.08
C ASP A 37 -13.89 14.18 10.06
N LEU A 38 -14.32 14.36 8.81
CA LEU A 38 -13.52 14.99 7.76
C LEU A 38 -13.97 16.43 7.56
N ASP A 39 -13.06 17.32 7.19
CA ASP A 39 -13.45 18.65 6.75
C ASP A 39 -14.20 18.52 5.40
N PRO A 40 -15.49 18.91 5.34
CA PRO A 40 -16.30 18.75 4.13
C PRO A 40 -15.80 19.57 2.92
N GLY A 41 -14.81 20.45 3.11
CA GLY A 41 -14.16 21.20 2.03
C GLY A 41 -12.93 20.53 1.41
N GLU A 42 -12.40 19.45 2.00
CA GLU A 42 -11.17 18.82 1.53
C GLU A 42 -11.42 17.81 0.41
N CYS A 43 -10.54 17.84 -0.60
CA CYS A 43 -10.60 16.90 -1.73
C CYS A 43 -9.99 15.53 -1.40
N GLN A 44 -9.35 15.39 -0.24
CA GLN A 44 -8.73 14.15 0.23
C GLN A 44 -8.83 14.04 1.75
N PRO A 45 -8.89 12.83 2.32
CA PRO A 45 -8.84 12.66 3.76
C PRO A 45 -7.43 12.96 4.29
N ASP A 46 -7.33 13.63 5.44
CA ASP A 46 -6.09 13.67 6.23
C ASP A 46 -5.75 12.24 6.70
N LEU A 47 -4.73 11.64 6.08
CA LEU A 47 -4.34 10.26 6.38
C LEU A 47 -3.71 10.12 7.77
N VAL A 48 -3.13 11.19 8.31
CA VAL A 48 -2.59 11.19 9.68
C VAL A 48 -3.75 11.20 10.67
N HIS A 49 -4.78 12.01 10.43
CA HIS A 49 -5.99 11.99 11.25
C HIS A 49 -6.72 10.65 11.20
N LEU A 50 -6.85 10.06 9.99
CA LEU A 50 -7.39 8.72 9.81
C LEU A 50 -6.59 7.68 10.59
N TRP A 51 -5.26 7.74 10.51
CA TRP A 51 -4.38 6.83 11.25
C TRP A 51 -4.58 6.93 12.77
N ASP A 52 -4.60 8.14 13.32
CA ASP A 52 -4.82 8.38 14.73
C ASP A 52 -6.19 7.84 15.20
N ALA A 53 -7.22 7.91 14.35
CA ALA A 53 -8.52 7.32 14.63
C ALA A 53 -8.47 5.78 14.64
N LEU A 54 -7.78 5.17 13.66
CA LEU A 54 -7.61 3.72 13.59
C LEU A 54 -6.86 3.16 14.80
N VAL A 55 -5.76 3.79 15.22
CA VAL A 55 -5.01 3.41 16.42
C VAL A 55 -5.92 3.38 17.66
N ARG A 56 -6.77 4.40 17.83
CA ARG A 56 -7.69 4.49 18.97
C ARG A 56 -8.82 3.45 18.90
N GLU A 57 -9.40 3.26 17.73
CA GLU A 57 -10.55 2.37 17.53
C GLU A 57 -10.17 0.89 17.63
N GLN A 58 -9.05 0.51 17.02
CA GLN A 58 -8.61 -0.90 16.94
C GLN A 58 -7.71 -1.31 18.11
N GLY A 59 -7.16 -0.35 18.86
CA GLY A 59 -6.44 -0.62 20.10
C GLY A 59 -5.07 -1.29 19.94
N PHE A 60 -4.52 -1.36 18.72
CA PHE A 60 -3.17 -1.88 18.51
C PHE A 60 -2.10 -0.89 18.99
N ALA A 61 -0.93 -1.42 19.39
CA ALA A 61 0.23 -0.62 19.76
C ALA A 61 0.77 0.11 18.52
N ASN A 62 0.63 1.43 18.45
CA ASN A 62 0.99 2.21 17.26
C ASN A 62 2.43 1.95 16.79
N GLU A 63 3.39 1.89 17.71
CA GLU A 63 4.80 1.64 17.42
C GLU A 63 5.10 0.29 16.76
N SER A 64 4.19 -0.68 16.89
CA SER A 64 4.30 -2.00 16.26
C SER A 64 3.78 -2.01 14.83
N ALA A 65 3.15 -0.92 14.39
CA ALA A 65 2.45 -0.92 13.13
C ALA A 65 3.38 -0.97 11.93
N ILE A 66 3.01 -1.77 10.95
CA ILE A 66 3.75 -1.93 9.70
C ILE A 66 2.82 -1.71 8.53
N LEU A 67 3.20 -0.81 7.63
CA LEU A 67 2.49 -0.62 6.38
C LEU A 67 2.76 -1.81 5.45
N ILE A 68 1.71 -2.39 4.88
CA ILE A 68 1.85 -3.37 3.81
C ILE A 68 1.63 -2.67 2.48
N GLN A 69 0.51 -1.93 2.38
CA GLN A 69 0.14 -1.22 1.17
C GLN A 69 -0.86 -0.11 1.49
N LEU A 70 -0.77 1.01 0.77
CA LEU A 70 -1.72 2.10 0.72
C LEU A 70 -2.09 2.32 -0.74
N ASN A 71 -3.39 2.39 -1.04
CA ASN A 71 -3.91 2.77 -2.34
C ASN A 71 -4.88 3.94 -2.18
N GLN A 72 -4.81 4.91 -3.08
CA GLN A 72 -5.83 5.97 -3.20
C GLN A 72 -6.32 6.03 -4.64
N PHE A 73 -7.64 5.94 -4.79
CA PHE A 73 -8.31 6.03 -6.08
C PHE A 73 -8.81 7.47 -6.25
N VAL A 74 -8.31 8.16 -7.25
CA VAL A 74 -8.50 9.60 -7.40
C VAL A 74 -9.21 9.90 -8.70
N ASP A 75 -10.34 10.59 -8.61
CA ASP A 75 -11.07 11.06 -9.78
C ASP A 75 -10.33 12.22 -10.45
N LYS A 76 -10.63 12.46 -11.72
CA LYS A 76 -10.03 13.54 -12.52
C LYS A 76 -10.04 14.91 -11.82
N ASP A 77 -11.04 15.21 -11.00
CA ASP A 77 -11.13 16.50 -10.32
C ASP A 77 -10.16 16.63 -9.12
N GLY A 78 -9.30 15.63 -8.89
CA GLY A 78 -8.35 15.56 -7.78
C GLY A 78 -8.96 15.06 -6.48
N VAL A 79 -10.21 14.57 -6.54
CA VAL A 79 -10.94 14.08 -5.36
C VAL A 79 -10.66 12.60 -5.14
N VAL A 80 -10.11 12.28 -3.98
CA VAL A 80 -9.89 10.89 -3.55
C VAL A 80 -11.25 10.24 -3.31
N GLN A 81 -11.62 9.25 -4.12
CA GLN A 81 -12.90 8.52 -4.01
C GLN A 81 -12.87 7.43 -2.95
N CYS A 82 -11.69 6.86 -2.71
CA CYS A 82 -11.48 5.79 -1.74
C CYS A 82 -10.01 5.73 -1.36
N THR A 83 -9.73 5.64 -0.07
CA THR A 83 -8.42 5.26 0.46
C THR A 83 -8.51 3.83 0.99
N GLN A 84 -7.69 2.94 0.46
CA GLN A 84 -7.55 1.57 0.91
C GLN A 84 -6.18 1.40 1.57
N ALA A 85 -6.11 0.80 2.74
CA ALA A 85 -4.83 0.50 3.37
C ALA A 85 -4.82 -0.89 3.99
N TYR A 86 -3.65 -1.49 3.92
CA TYR A 86 -3.28 -2.76 4.50
C TYR A 86 -2.12 -2.53 5.44
N TYR A 87 -2.27 -2.92 6.69
CA TYR A 87 -1.23 -2.78 7.69
C TYR A 87 -1.35 -3.87 8.74
N THR A 88 -0.33 -4.00 9.57
CA THR A 88 -0.40 -4.81 10.78
C THR A 88 -0.26 -3.96 12.02
N GLY A 89 -0.65 -4.50 13.17
CA GLY A 89 -0.40 -3.95 14.49
C GLY A 89 -0.48 -5.06 15.55
N ASP A 90 0.21 -4.87 16.67
CA ASP A 90 0.20 -5.79 17.80
C ASP A 90 -0.93 -5.44 18.78
N VAL A 91 -1.73 -6.43 19.15
CA VAL A 91 -2.74 -6.34 20.21
C VAL A 91 -2.42 -7.45 21.21
N ASP A 92 -2.03 -7.07 22.43
CA ASP A 92 -1.72 -8.01 23.52
C ASP A 92 -0.71 -9.12 23.15
N GLY A 93 0.25 -8.83 22.25
CA GLY A 93 1.27 -9.78 21.78
C GLY A 93 0.85 -10.65 20.59
N GLU A 94 -0.36 -10.46 20.06
CA GLU A 94 -0.82 -11.06 18.81
C GLU A 94 -0.67 -10.04 17.67
N GLN A 95 -0.13 -10.48 16.53
CA GLN A 95 -0.07 -9.60 15.36
C GLN A 95 -1.38 -9.70 14.60
N HIS A 96 -2.04 -8.56 14.39
CA HIS A 96 -3.25 -8.42 13.61
C HIS A 96 -2.92 -7.84 12.23
N PHE A 97 -3.65 -8.28 11.22
CA PHE A 97 -3.67 -7.68 9.90
C PHE A 97 -4.99 -6.95 9.70
N TYR A 98 -4.88 -5.71 9.26
CA TYR A 98 -6.01 -4.83 9.02
C TYR A 98 -6.12 -4.51 7.54
N GLU A 99 -7.34 -4.57 7.02
CA GLU A 99 -7.73 -4.03 5.73
C GLU A 99 -8.76 -2.93 5.97
N ILE A 100 -8.51 -1.72 5.49
CA ILE A 100 -9.45 -0.60 5.65
C ILE A 100 -9.84 0.01 4.31
N TYR A 101 -11.05 0.56 4.28
CA TYR A 101 -11.59 1.36 3.19
C TYR A 101 -12.19 2.64 3.78
N ALA A 102 -11.55 3.78 3.54
CA ALA A 102 -12.03 5.09 3.95
C ALA A 102 -12.61 5.85 2.76
N TYR A 103 -13.82 6.36 2.93
CA TYR A 103 -14.57 7.09 1.91
C TYR A 103 -14.64 8.60 2.22
N PRO A 104 -14.88 9.45 1.21
CA PRO A 104 -15.01 10.91 1.37
C PRO A 104 -16.08 11.34 2.37
N SER A 105 -17.08 10.49 2.63
CA SER A 105 -18.12 10.76 3.60
C SER A 105 -17.65 10.61 5.06
N GLY A 106 -16.38 10.26 5.29
CA GLY A 106 -15.84 9.92 6.62
C GLY A 106 -16.16 8.51 7.08
N ASN A 107 -16.92 7.73 6.29
CA ASN A 107 -17.19 6.33 6.61
C ASN A 107 -15.92 5.51 6.39
N VAL A 108 -15.56 4.70 7.37
CA VAL A 108 -14.44 3.76 7.29
C VAL A 108 -14.95 2.35 7.56
N LEU A 109 -14.74 1.44 6.61
CA LEU A 109 -14.97 0.02 6.79
C LEU A 109 -13.64 -0.65 7.07
N TYR A 110 -13.60 -1.59 8.02
CA TYR A 110 -12.37 -2.31 8.31
C TYR A 110 -12.61 -3.80 8.50
N LYS A 111 -11.57 -4.57 8.22
CA LYS A 111 -11.43 -5.98 8.58
C LYS A 111 -10.22 -6.14 9.47
N ASP A 112 -10.32 -7.10 10.37
CA ASP A 112 -9.27 -7.52 11.29
C ASP A 112 -9.17 -9.04 11.23
N GLN A 113 -7.94 -9.54 11.13
CA GLN A 113 -7.62 -10.95 11.22
C GLN A 113 -6.30 -11.14 11.98
N ILE A 114 -6.24 -12.15 12.84
CA ILE A 114 -4.99 -12.55 13.49
C ILE A 114 -4.06 -13.17 12.46
N LEU A 115 -2.79 -12.80 12.51
CA LEU A 115 -1.75 -13.23 11.61
C LEU A 115 -0.68 -14.01 12.39
N GLU A 116 -0.44 -15.26 12.00
CA GLU A 116 0.44 -16.18 12.73
C GLU A 116 1.94 -15.82 12.63
N PHE A 117 2.34 -15.10 11.57
CA PHE A 117 3.75 -14.90 11.24
C PHE A 117 4.15 -13.43 11.25
N PRO A 118 5.08 -13.00 12.12
CA PRO A 118 5.45 -11.60 12.22
C PRO A 118 5.93 -11.06 10.86
N LEU A 119 5.30 -10.00 10.38
CA LEU A 119 5.79 -9.23 9.24
C LEU A 119 6.84 -8.21 9.70
N GLN A 120 7.74 -7.86 8.79
CA GLN A 120 8.67 -6.74 8.94
C GLN A 120 8.28 -5.62 7.98
N GLY A 121 8.59 -4.37 8.31
CA GLY A 121 8.43 -3.25 7.41
C GLY A 121 8.48 -1.91 8.13
N ALA A 122 8.18 -0.83 7.40
CA ALA A 122 8.21 0.50 7.95
C ALA A 122 6.88 0.90 8.57
N HIS A 123 6.96 1.80 9.55
CA HIS A 123 5.81 2.42 10.16
C HIS A 123 5.01 3.26 9.14
N PRO A 124 3.67 3.17 9.08
CA PRO A 124 2.85 3.87 8.07
C PRO A 124 3.02 5.40 8.02
N LEU A 125 3.18 6.05 9.16
CA LEU A 125 3.14 7.51 9.27
C LEU A 125 4.05 8.29 8.32
N ALA A 126 5.24 7.79 7.96
CA ALA A 126 6.12 8.51 7.04
C ALA A 126 5.47 8.66 5.66
N VAL A 127 4.94 7.56 5.13
CA VAL A 127 4.19 7.52 3.87
C VAL A 127 2.89 8.31 3.98
N LEU A 128 2.12 8.12 5.05
CA LEU A 128 0.82 8.77 5.20
C LEU A 128 0.95 10.31 5.26
N ARG A 129 1.99 10.83 5.92
CA ARG A 129 2.27 12.27 5.97
C ARG A 129 2.54 12.83 4.58
N GLU A 130 3.41 12.19 3.83
CA GLU A 130 3.77 12.66 2.48
C GLU A 130 2.59 12.52 1.51
N ALA A 131 1.87 11.40 1.54
CA ALA A 131 0.70 11.19 0.70
C ALA A 131 -0.42 12.20 0.97
N THR A 132 -0.60 12.64 2.22
CA THR A 132 -1.57 13.69 2.58
C THR A 132 -1.23 15.06 1.98
N LEU A 133 0.03 15.28 1.60
CA LEU A 133 0.48 16.57 1.06
C LEU A 133 0.49 16.62 -0.46
N ILE A 134 0.16 15.52 -1.14
CA ILE A 134 0.13 15.47 -2.60
C ILE A 134 -1.06 16.30 -3.12
N ASP A 135 -0.78 17.26 -4.00
CA ASP A 135 -1.82 17.98 -4.74
C ASP A 135 -2.29 17.16 -5.93
N PHE A 136 -3.27 16.29 -5.70
CA PHE A 136 -3.84 15.48 -6.77
C PHE A 136 -4.54 16.30 -7.85
N ALA A 137 -5.05 17.49 -7.55
CA ALA A 137 -5.71 18.32 -8.56
C ALA A 137 -4.71 18.87 -9.59
N ASP A 138 -3.48 19.17 -9.16
CA ASP A 138 -2.38 19.52 -10.05
C ASP A 138 -1.90 18.31 -10.88
N LEU A 139 -1.83 17.13 -10.27
CA LEU A 139 -1.39 15.90 -10.96
C LEU A 139 -2.38 15.40 -12.01
N THR A 140 -3.68 15.37 -11.69
CA THR A 140 -4.71 14.91 -12.64
C THR A 140 -4.96 15.91 -13.76
N ARG A 141 -4.66 17.20 -13.52
CA ARG A 141 -4.97 18.35 -14.39
C ARG A 141 -6.43 18.43 -14.84
N ARG A 142 -7.34 17.78 -14.11
CA ARG A 142 -8.76 17.60 -14.51
C ARG A 142 -8.97 16.83 -15.81
N GLU A 143 -7.98 16.05 -16.21
CA GLU A 143 -7.97 15.31 -17.48
C GLU A 143 -8.15 13.81 -17.30
N CYS A 144 -7.57 13.23 -16.25
CA CYS A 144 -7.57 11.77 -16.05
C CYS A 144 -7.71 11.37 -14.58
N ASN A 145 -8.28 10.18 -14.36
CA ASN A 145 -8.23 9.51 -13.07
C ASN A 145 -6.82 8.95 -12.85
N ILE A 146 -6.41 8.92 -11.59
CA ILE A 146 -5.13 8.35 -11.19
C ILE A 146 -5.31 7.42 -9.99
N THR A 147 -4.42 6.44 -9.88
CA THR A 147 -4.28 5.62 -8.70
C THR A 147 -2.91 5.89 -8.09
N LEU A 148 -2.90 6.27 -6.81
CA LEU A 148 -1.69 6.19 -5.98
C LEU A 148 -1.66 4.79 -5.37
N GLN A 149 -0.52 4.12 -5.42
CA GLN A 149 -0.28 2.86 -4.73
C GLN A 149 1.11 2.85 -4.11
N THR A 150 1.26 2.23 -2.95
CA THR A 150 2.57 1.96 -2.38
C THR A 150 2.98 0.53 -2.66
N LEU A 151 4.19 0.32 -3.13
CA LEU A 151 4.77 -1.01 -3.26
C LEU A 151 5.89 -1.19 -2.25
N LYS A 152 5.77 -2.21 -1.41
CA LYS A 152 6.81 -2.62 -0.48
C LYS A 152 7.88 -3.43 -1.21
N HIS A 153 9.15 -3.14 -0.97
CA HIS A 153 10.29 -3.87 -1.52
C HIS A 153 11.25 -4.30 -0.41
N GLU A 154 11.83 -5.48 -0.58
CA GLU A 154 12.83 -6.07 0.33
C GLU A 154 14.06 -6.61 -0.41
N ILE A 155 14.09 -6.45 -1.73
CA ILE A 155 15.12 -6.97 -2.62
C ILE A 155 15.92 -5.83 -3.24
N GLU A 156 17.14 -6.15 -3.68
CA GLU A 156 17.96 -5.24 -4.48
C GLU A 156 17.17 -4.76 -5.71
N ARG A 157 17.15 -3.43 -5.90
CA ARG A 157 16.44 -2.82 -7.02
C ARG A 157 17.07 -1.50 -7.44
N GLU A 158 17.08 -1.27 -8.74
CA GLU A 158 17.52 -0.02 -9.35
C GLU A 158 16.35 0.62 -10.09
N TYR A 159 16.19 1.93 -9.91
CA TYR A 159 15.28 2.76 -10.69
C TYR A 159 16.10 3.79 -11.46
N ASN A 160 15.72 3.97 -12.72
CA ASN A 160 16.27 4.97 -13.62
C ASN A 160 15.16 5.47 -14.57
N GLU A 161 15.50 6.37 -15.49
CA GLU A 161 14.57 6.98 -16.46
C GLU A 161 13.75 5.99 -17.30
N THR A 162 14.13 4.70 -17.37
CA THR A 162 13.36 3.69 -18.13
C THR A 162 12.12 3.20 -17.38
N HIS A 163 12.02 3.47 -16.07
CA HIS A 163 10.93 2.99 -15.22
C HIS A 163 9.75 3.97 -15.14
N GLY A 164 10.00 5.25 -15.40
CA GLY A 164 9.06 6.34 -15.19
C GLY A 164 9.81 7.59 -14.71
N ASP A 165 9.05 8.66 -14.47
CA ASP A 165 9.65 9.87 -13.91
C ASP A 165 9.88 9.67 -12.40
N LEU A 166 11.13 9.82 -11.97
CA LEU A 166 11.54 9.55 -10.60
C LEU A 166 11.61 10.84 -9.79
N TYR A 167 11.08 10.83 -8.57
CA TYR A 167 11.13 11.96 -7.66
C TYR A 167 11.36 11.55 -6.21
N ILE A 168 11.97 12.44 -5.44
CA ILE A 168 11.86 12.44 -3.98
C ILE A 168 10.62 13.26 -3.62
N LEU A 169 9.71 12.65 -2.88
CA LEU A 169 8.60 13.32 -2.22
C LEU A 169 9.03 13.74 -0.82
N SER A 170 8.99 15.04 -0.55
CA SER A 170 9.40 15.63 0.72
C SER A 170 8.58 16.87 1.00
N GLU A 171 7.85 16.85 2.11
CA GLU A 171 6.94 17.93 2.51
C GLU A 171 5.97 18.32 1.37
N GLY A 172 5.46 17.32 0.65
CA GLY A 172 4.55 17.51 -0.50
C GLY A 172 5.22 18.02 -1.79
N SER A 173 6.52 18.27 -1.76
CA SER A 173 7.27 18.75 -2.94
C SER A 173 7.96 17.60 -3.68
N LEU A 174 7.89 17.64 -5.01
CA LEU A 174 8.53 16.67 -5.90
C LEU A 174 9.92 17.18 -6.35
N ARG A 175 10.99 16.53 -5.90
CA ARG A 175 12.37 16.82 -6.32
C ARG A 175 12.85 15.77 -7.32
N PRO A 176 13.20 16.12 -8.56
CA PRO A 176 13.50 15.14 -9.60
C PRO A 176 14.78 14.34 -9.33
N LEU A 177 14.73 13.06 -9.70
CA LEU A 177 15.84 12.12 -9.65
C LEU A 177 16.10 11.54 -11.04
N LYS A 178 17.36 11.16 -11.29
CA LYS A 178 17.76 10.38 -12.45
C LYS A 178 17.85 8.89 -12.14
N GLU A 179 18.37 8.55 -10.97
CA GLU A 179 18.63 7.18 -10.59
C GLU A 179 18.58 7.01 -9.07
N ALA A 180 18.09 5.86 -8.62
CA ALA A 180 18.18 5.41 -7.23
C ALA A 180 18.37 3.89 -7.19
N ALA A 181 19.37 3.42 -6.44
CA ALA A 181 19.66 1.99 -6.27
C ALA A 181 19.60 1.62 -4.79
N PHE A 182 18.91 0.52 -4.49
CA PHE A 182 18.64 0.05 -3.14
C PHE A 182 19.25 -1.33 -2.91
N PRO A 183 19.88 -1.56 -1.73
CA PRO A 183 20.47 -2.85 -1.39
C PRO A 183 19.40 -3.90 -1.04
N ASP A 184 19.82 -5.15 -1.05
CA ASP A 184 19.02 -6.27 -0.52
C ASP A 184 18.83 -6.17 1.01
N GLY A 185 17.68 -6.59 1.51
CA GLY A 185 17.41 -6.77 2.94
C GLY A 185 16.96 -5.54 3.73
N ALA A 186 16.97 -4.33 3.15
CA ALA A 186 16.27 -3.18 3.73
C ALA A 186 14.83 -3.13 3.21
N CYS A 187 13.86 -2.93 4.09
CA CYS A 187 12.48 -2.69 3.66
C CYS A 187 12.28 -1.21 3.35
N TRP A 188 11.81 -0.92 2.14
CA TRP A 188 11.50 0.42 1.67
C TRP A 188 10.27 0.39 0.76
N TYR A 189 9.71 1.56 0.46
CA TYR A 189 8.49 1.68 -0.33
C TYR A 189 8.74 2.58 -1.55
N THR A 190 8.13 2.22 -2.67
CA THR A 190 7.80 3.21 -3.70
C THR A 190 6.37 3.69 -3.50
N ILE A 191 6.12 4.96 -3.79
CA ILE A 191 4.79 5.49 -4.03
C ILE A 191 4.68 5.67 -5.55
N GLU A 192 3.84 4.87 -6.19
CA GLU A 192 3.60 4.97 -7.63
C GLU A 192 2.27 5.66 -7.89
N ILE A 193 2.27 6.63 -8.80
CA ILE A 193 1.05 7.27 -9.30
C ILE A 193 0.92 6.93 -10.77
N VAL A 194 -0.16 6.24 -11.12
CA VAL A 194 -0.43 5.76 -12.47
C VAL A 194 -1.75 6.31 -12.99
N THR A 195 -1.81 6.66 -14.27
CA THR A 195 -3.05 7.09 -14.91
C THR A 195 -3.92 5.88 -15.29
N GLU A 196 -5.23 5.92 -14.99
CA GLU A 196 -6.12 4.79 -15.28
C GLU A 196 -6.41 4.60 -16.79
N VAL A 197 -6.18 5.63 -17.60
CA VAL A 197 -6.28 5.57 -19.06
C VAL A 197 -4.87 5.65 -19.65
N PRO A 198 -4.41 4.64 -20.41
CA PRO A 198 -3.16 4.76 -21.15
C PRO A 198 -3.27 5.91 -22.14
N GLN A 199 -2.35 6.86 -22.12
CA GLN A 199 -2.26 7.81 -23.22
C GLN A 199 -1.96 7.02 -24.51
N PRO A 200 -2.62 7.36 -25.64
CA PRO A 200 -2.32 6.71 -26.91
C PRO A 200 -0.83 6.88 -27.23
N GLU A 201 -0.13 5.77 -27.52
CA GLU A 201 1.29 5.75 -27.85
C GLU A 201 1.62 6.87 -28.87
N GLY A 202 2.40 7.85 -28.44
CA GLY A 202 2.82 8.97 -29.29
C GLY A 202 2.37 10.37 -28.86
N SER A 203 1.62 10.53 -27.76
CA SER A 203 1.36 11.86 -27.17
C SER A 203 2.36 12.23 -26.06
N SER A 204 3.66 12.02 -26.28
CA SER A 204 4.70 12.70 -25.48
C SER A 204 4.80 14.18 -25.88
N THR A 205 3.69 14.91 -25.73
CA THR A 205 3.75 16.36 -25.70
C THR A 205 4.45 16.76 -24.41
N ALA A 206 5.53 17.55 -24.52
CA ALA A 206 6.17 18.19 -23.38
C ALA A 206 5.09 18.94 -22.58
N GLY A 207 4.68 18.37 -21.44
CA GLY A 207 3.54 18.83 -20.66
C GLY A 207 2.30 17.92 -20.66
N GLY A 208 2.39 16.61 -20.94
CA GLY A 208 1.35 15.64 -20.60
C GLY A 208 1.36 15.24 -19.12
N VAL A 209 0.30 14.60 -18.62
CA VAL A 209 0.33 13.88 -17.33
C VAL A 209 1.25 12.66 -17.52
N PRO A 210 2.27 12.45 -16.67
CA PRO A 210 3.17 11.31 -16.78
C PRO A 210 2.39 9.99 -16.65
N ASP A 211 2.69 9.01 -17.52
CA ASP A 211 2.04 7.69 -17.49
C ASP A 211 2.29 6.94 -16.16
N CYS A 212 3.46 7.19 -15.55
CA CYS A 212 3.85 6.68 -14.25
C CYS A 212 4.82 7.64 -13.55
N LEU A 213 4.46 8.06 -12.35
CA LEU A 213 5.36 8.75 -11.41
C LEU A 213 5.81 7.76 -10.35
N ILE A 214 7.11 7.71 -10.09
CA ILE A 214 7.68 6.89 -9.03
C ILE A 214 8.30 7.82 -8.01
N LEU A 215 7.71 7.84 -6.82
CA LEU A 215 8.10 8.70 -5.73
C LEU A 215 8.74 7.88 -4.61
N PHE A 216 9.77 8.45 -4.01
CA PHE A 216 10.42 7.90 -2.82
C PHE A 216 10.33 8.94 -1.70
N THR A 217 10.02 8.51 -0.48
CA THR A 217 10.10 9.44 0.66
C THR A 217 11.58 9.71 1.01
N GLU A 218 11.85 10.78 1.78
CA GLU A 218 13.22 10.99 2.29
C GLU A 218 13.72 9.82 3.14
N GLN A 219 12.82 9.15 3.86
CA GLN A 219 13.15 7.97 4.64
C GLN A 219 13.59 6.81 3.75
N ASP A 220 12.88 6.56 2.64
CA ASP A 220 13.26 5.50 1.69
C ASP A 220 14.59 5.85 1.01
N ILE A 221 14.76 7.08 0.54
CA ILE A 221 16.02 7.54 -0.10
C ILE A 221 17.23 7.41 0.82
N ALA A 222 17.06 7.59 2.14
CA ALA A 222 18.15 7.39 3.10
C ALA A 222 18.65 5.93 3.17
N LEU A 223 17.88 4.97 2.65
CA LEU A 223 18.24 3.56 2.55
C LEU A 223 18.90 3.19 1.22
N ALA A 224 18.97 4.12 0.25
CA ALA A 224 19.58 3.87 -1.04
C ALA A 224 21.12 3.83 -0.95
N ASP A 225 21.73 2.89 -1.69
CA ASP A 225 23.20 2.83 -1.84
C ASP A 225 23.71 3.92 -2.77
N THR A 226 22.93 4.24 -3.81
CA THR A 226 23.27 5.25 -4.82
C THR A 226 22.05 6.08 -5.17
N VAL A 227 22.24 7.40 -5.28
CA VAL A 227 21.23 8.36 -5.69
C VAL A 227 21.86 9.36 -6.65
N VAL A 228 21.27 9.54 -7.82
CA VAL A 228 21.69 10.53 -8.82
C VAL A 228 20.57 11.54 -9.00
N TYR A 229 20.86 12.80 -8.68
CA TYR A 229 19.91 13.91 -8.83
C TYR A 229 19.88 14.43 -10.28
N ALA A 230 18.73 14.97 -10.67
CA ALA A 230 18.52 15.54 -12.00
C ALA A 230 19.26 16.87 -12.23
#